data_AF-A0A414FYC3-F1
#
_entry.id   AF-A0A414FYC3-F1
#
_cell.length_a   1.000
_cell.length_b   1.000
_cell.length_c   1.000
_cell.angle_alpha   90.00
_cell.angle_beta   90.00
_cell.angle_gamma   90.00
#
_symmetry.space_group_name_H-M   'P 1'
#
loop_
_entity.id
_entity.type
_entity.pdbx_description
1 polymer ?
#
loop_
_entity_poly.entity_id
_entity_poly.type
_entity_poly.pdbx_seq_one_letter_code
_entity_poly.pdbx_strand_id
1 'polypeptide(L)'
;MDTGISLTRGTSGTPPCAVLRIAARLCVAMCLVWVAFGVTCGTGAVPAYALEVEKLTCQPNGDAGSEVLGGTETRITWEVQADADEELAGLSLTVPEGTSFTTEDLRLTMLSGEDLMERAFIEPKIKVEGETLELVFPEAAPAGRFFRVELYGVVFPATGGAMQCTGSYTLADGHEHDVDGIPAVEIEGVTPFDQFKAFLEEQPWVEVWNSNTFLRLFFNPVLIVSSLPIIFGGFLMSVAIVLVAFPLAIPFGFLFALMRISKSRILRALAAVYVNLIRGTPAFLQIYIAFFGLPLAGVNIGNYTLGVIVMAMNSTAYLCEIFRAGIQSIPKGQSEAARSLGMSAAQTMVSIIVPQTFRNVIPTLTSEFILLYKDTSLLAAVGVMEIVMYAKTIVATTGSITPYVVAALFYLVVTLPLARVVSLLESRLTGATAGTNAGPLGKKPVKSAGTMVPTPADHIASL
;
A
#
# COMPACT_ATOMS: atom_id res chain seq x y z
N MET A 1 -72.45 15.85 64.87
CA MET A 1 -72.54 15.29 66.24
C MET A 1 -71.55 14.14 66.30
N ASP A 2 -70.55 14.29 67.16
CA ASP A 2 -69.54 13.28 67.52
C ASP A 2 -70.19 11.96 67.98
N THR A 3 -69.58 10.77 67.88
CA THR A 3 -68.41 10.30 68.64
C THR A 3 -68.11 8.83 68.31
N GLY A 4 -66.86 8.37 68.51
CA GLY A 4 -66.57 7.01 69.00
C GLY A 4 -65.56 6.18 68.19
N ILE A 5 -64.34 6.00 68.70
CA ILE A 5 -63.24 5.18 68.16
C ILE A 5 -63.17 3.82 68.89
N SER A 6 -62.80 2.73 68.20
CA SER A 6 -62.21 1.51 68.80
C SER A 6 -61.47 0.62 67.77
N LEU A 7 -60.40 -0.06 68.22
CA LEU A 7 -59.24 -0.60 67.49
C LEU A 7 -59.25 -2.14 67.24
N THR A 8 -58.80 -2.52 66.02
CA THR A 8 -57.80 -3.56 65.61
C THR A 8 -57.97 -5.10 65.70
N ARG A 9 -57.51 -5.71 64.57
CA ARG A 9 -56.75 -6.99 64.33
C ARG A 9 -57.43 -8.33 64.65
N GLY A 10 -57.30 -9.40 63.85
CA GLY A 10 -56.55 -9.73 62.63
C GLY A 10 -56.84 -11.21 62.30
N THR A 11 -56.93 -11.58 61.02
CA THR A 11 -57.50 -12.87 60.56
C THR A 11 -56.42 -13.87 60.12
N SER A 12 -56.58 -15.13 60.52
CA SER A 12 -55.81 -16.30 60.05
C SER A 12 -56.70 -17.21 59.19
N GLY A 13 -56.17 -17.71 58.08
CA GLY A 13 -56.82 -18.67 57.18
C GLY A 13 -55.78 -19.56 56.49
N THR A 14 -56.04 -20.87 56.44
CA THR A 14 -55.19 -22.00 56.03
C THR A 14 -55.05 -22.17 54.49
N PRO A 15 -54.02 -22.88 53.97
CA PRO A 15 -53.69 -22.92 52.53
C PRO A 15 -54.18 -24.19 51.77
N PRO A 16 -54.33 -24.15 50.43
CA PRO A 16 -54.77 -25.29 49.61
C PRO A 16 -53.66 -26.00 48.80
N CYS A 17 -53.88 -27.31 48.64
CA CYS A 17 -53.34 -28.39 47.78
C CYS A 17 -52.49 -28.16 46.50
N ALA A 18 -52.10 -26.95 46.10
CA ALA A 18 -51.38 -26.73 44.82
C ALA A 18 -49.85 -26.88 44.92
N VAL A 19 -49.26 -26.59 46.09
CA VAL A 19 -47.79 -26.54 46.28
C VAL A 19 -47.15 -27.94 46.24
N LEU A 20 -47.86 -28.96 46.72
CA LEU A 20 -47.33 -30.33 46.83
C LEU A 20 -47.11 -30.99 45.45
N ARG A 21 -47.95 -30.66 44.46
CA ARG A 21 -47.85 -31.23 43.10
C ARG A 21 -46.71 -30.62 42.29
N ILE A 22 -46.32 -29.38 42.59
CA ILE A 22 -45.20 -28.70 41.94
C ILE A 22 -43.86 -29.18 42.52
N ALA A 23 -43.79 -29.38 43.85
CA ALA A 23 -42.60 -29.93 44.50
C ALA A 23 -42.27 -31.36 44.02
N ALA A 24 -43.28 -32.22 43.86
CA ALA A 24 -43.05 -33.59 43.38
C ALA A 24 -42.52 -33.64 41.93
N ARG A 25 -42.98 -32.74 41.05
CA ARG A 25 -42.49 -32.65 39.66
C ARG A 25 -41.07 -32.10 39.57
N LEU A 26 -40.69 -31.18 40.46
CA LEU A 26 -39.33 -30.67 40.59
C LEU A 26 -38.35 -31.73 41.12
N CYS A 27 -38.74 -32.56 42.08
CA CYS A 27 -37.91 -33.65 42.57
C CYS A 27 -37.68 -34.74 41.51
N VAL A 28 -38.69 -35.12 40.72
CA VAL A 28 -38.53 -36.10 39.63
C VAL A 28 -37.63 -35.54 38.51
N ALA A 29 -37.77 -34.25 38.19
CA ALA A 29 -36.88 -33.59 37.22
C ALA A 29 -35.43 -33.52 37.71
N MET A 30 -35.19 -33.23 39.00
CA MET A 30 -33.84 -33.25 39.57
C MET A 30 -33.24 -34.66 39.61
N CYS A 31 -34.02 -35.70 39.93
CA CYS A 31 -33.53 -37.08 39.88
C CYS A 31 -33.19 -37.53 38.45
N LEU A 32 -33.94 -37.10 37.43
CA LEU A 32 -33.62 -37.42 36.03
C LEU A 32 -32.37 -36.69 35.53
N VAL A 33 -32.10 -35.47 36.00
CA VAL A 33 -30.85 -34.75 35.71
C VAL A 33 -29.65 -35.42 36.39
N TRP A 34 -29.80 -35.93 37.61
CA TRP A 34 -28.73 -36.66 38.30
C TRP A 34 -28.46 -38.06 37.73
N VAL A 35 -29.48 -38.76 37.23
CA VAL A 35 -29.28 -40.05 36.53
C VAL A 35 -28.68 -39.84 35.12
N ALA A 36 -29.03 -38.75 34.43
CA ALA A 36 -28.37 -38.39 33.17
C ALA A 36 -26.91 -37.95 33.36
N PHE A 37 -26.56 -37.32 34.49
CA PHE A 37 -25.18 -36.97 34.84
C PHE A 37 -24.38 -38.18 35.36
N GLY A 38 -25.05 -39.20 35.91
CA GLY A 38 -24.43 -40.42 36.44
C GLY A 38 -24.13 -41.51 35.40
N VAL A 39 -24.67 -41.39 34.18
CA VAL A 39 -24.51 -42.40 33.10
C VAL A 39 -23.43 -42.01 32.07
N THR A 40 -22.81 -40.84 32.20
CA THR A 40 -21.64 -40.43 31.39
C THR A 40 -20.28 -40.81 32.00
N CYS A 41 -20.24 -41.34 33.23
CA CYS A 41 -19.02 -41.88 33.83
C CYS A 41 -18.94 -43.41 33.63
N GLY A 42 -18.75 -43.80 32.38
CA GLY A 42 -18.62 -45.20 31.98
C GLY A 42 -17.89 -45.35 30.65
N THR A 43 -16.97 -44.43 30.33
CA THR A 43 -15.93 -44.71 29.35
C THR A 43 -14.88 -45.54 30.07
N GLY A 44 -14.72 -46.81 29.67
CA GLY A 44 -13.54 -47.57 30.05
C GLY A 44 -12.30 -46.73 29.77
N ALA A 45 -11.33 -46.77 30.68
CA ALA A 45 -10.04 -46.13 30.48
C ALA A 45 -9.48 -46.60 29.13
N VAL A 46 -9.52 -45.72 28.14
CA VAL A 46 -8.64 -45.82 26.99
C VAL A 46 -7.25 -45.54 27.58
N PRO A 47 -6.25 -46.41 27.37
CA PRO A 47 -4.90 -46.08 27.80
C PRO A 47 -4.51 -44.75 27.12
N ALA A 48 -4.19 -43.75 27.94
CA ALA A 48 -3.66 -42.48 27.46
C ALA A 48 -2.21 -42.76 27.04
N TYR A 49 -2.02 -43.12 25.78
CA TYR A 49 -0.70 -43.18 25.17
C TYR A 49 -0.49 -41.83 24.49
N ALA A 50 0.01 -40.85 25.23
CA ALA A 50 -0.02 -39.45 24.81
C ALA A 50 1.36 -38.82 24.92
N LEU A 51 2.20 -39.09 23.93
CA LEU A 51 3.29 -38.18 23.60
C LEU A 51 2.70 -36.80 23.26
N GLU A 52 2.87 -35.83 24.16
CA GLU A 52 2.26 -34.50 24.03
C GLU A 52 3.14 -33.57 23.19
N VAL A 53 2.53 -32.87 22.25
CA VAL A 53 3.23 -31.88 21.40
C VAL A 53 3.23 -30.54 22.10
N GLU A 54 4.39 -30.18 22.64
CA GLU A 54 4.59 -28.89 23.32
C GLU A 54 4.71 -27.75 22.31
N LYS A 55 5.42 -28.00 21.21
CA LYS A 55 5.64 -26.96 20.20
C LYS A 55 6.02 -27.54 18.84
N LEU A 56 5.44 -26.98 17.78
CA LEU A 56 6.00 -27.08 16.44
C LEU A 56 6.07 -25.69 15.83
N THR A 57 7.29 -25.21 15.55
CA THR A 57 7.52 -23.88 14.97
C THR A 57 8.56 -23.92 13.88
N CYS A 58 8.41 -23.03 12.90
CA CYS A 58 9.43 -22.81 11.89
C CYS A 58 10.21 -21.52 12.18
N GLN A 59 11.47 -21.49 11.74
CA GLN A 59 12.28 -20.28 11.82
C GLN A 59 11.77 -19.23 10.82
N PRO A 60 11.48 -17.99 11.25
CA PRO A 60 11.08 -16.93 10.33
C PRO A 60 12.18 -16.66 9.30
N ASN A 61 11.78 -16.52 8.04
CA ASN A 61 12.67 -16.31 6.90
C ASN A 61 12.20 -15.16 5.98
N GLY A 62 11.25 -14.33 6.46
CA GLY A 62 10.87 -13.08 5.81
C GLY A 62 11.26 -11.82 6.59
N ASP A 63 11.01 -10.66 5.98
CA ASP A 63 11.43 -9.34 6.45
C ASP A 63 10.63 -8.86 7.69
N ALA A 64 9.41 -9.38 7.90
CA ALA A 64 8.56 -9.00 9.04
C ALA A 64 8.93 -9.72 10.35
N GLY A 65 9.92 -10.62 10.33
CA GLY A 65 10.53 -11.23 11.52
C GLY A 65 9.73 -12.35 12.20
N SER A 66 8.46 -12.56 11.86
CA SER A 66 7.63 -13.68 12.34
C SER A 66 7.05 -14.55 11.24
N GLU A 67 7.18 -14.15 9.98
CA GLU A 67 6.60 -14.82 8.82
C GLU A 67 7.51 -15.96 8.31
N VAL A 68 6.89 -17.01 7.80
CA VAL A 68 7.56 -18.15 7.18
C VAL A 68 7.09 -18.22 5.73
N LEU A 69 7.97 -17.85 4.81
CA LEU A 69 7.76 -17.80 3.38
C LEU A 69 7.98 -19.17 2.74
N GLY A 70 7.05 -19.58 1.87
CA GLY A 70 7.22 -20.77 1.03
C GLY A 70 8.28 -20.59 -0.05
N GLY A 71 8.96 -21.67 -0.44
CA GLY A 71 10.01 -21.63 -1.47
C GLY A 71 11.37 -21.11 -1.01
N THR A 72 11.49 -20.68 0.26
CA THR A 72 12.75 -20.28 0.91
C THR A 72 13.07 -21.27 2.03
N GLU A 73 14.37 -21.51 2.28
CA GLU A 73 14.81 -22.39 3.35
C GLU A 73 14.37 -21.87 4.74
N THR A 74 13.93 -22.79 5.59
CA THR A 74 13.61 -22.60 7.00
C THR A 74 14.02 -23.83 7.81
N ARG A 75 13.83 -23.75 9.12
CA ARG A 75 14.12 -24.81 10.08
C ARG A 75 12.86 -25.14 10.88
N ILE A 76 12.47 -26.41 10.91
CA ILE A 76 11.42 -26.91 11.80
C ILE A 76 12.05 -27.24 13.15
N THR A 77 11.43 -26.74 14.22
CA THR A 77 11.69 -27.17 15.60
C THR A 77 10.44 -27.84 16.14
N TRP A 78 10.53 -29.13 16.41
CA TRP A 78 9.47 -29.96 16.98
C TRP A 78 9.86 -30.38 18.40
N GLU A 79 9.03 -30.03 19.36
CA GLU A 79 9.22 -30.30 20.77
C GLU A 79 8.07 -31.18 21.27
N VAL A 80 8.43 -32.30 21.88
CA VAL A 80 7.49 -33.30 22.37
C VAL A 80 7.89 -33.80 23.75
N GLN A 81 6.91 -34.14 24.56
CA GLN A 81 7.10 -34.70 25.89
C GLN A 81 6.50 -36.11 25.94
N ALA A 82 7.32 -37.09 26.33
CA ALA A 82 6.84 -38.43 26.64
C ALA A 82 6.11 -38.46 27.98
N ASP A 83 5.13 -39.34 28.13
CA ASP A 83 4.45 -39.55 29.41
C ASP A 83 5.40 -40.18 30.44
N ALA A 84 5.09 -40.01 31.72
CA ALA A 84 5.91 -40.41 32.87
C ALA A 84 6.21 -41.93 32.93
N ASP A 85 5.41 -42.75 32.24
CA ASP A 85 5.52 -44.21 32.23
C ASP A 85 5.97 -44.78 30.86
N GLU A 86 6.33 -43.95 29.87
CA GLU A 86 6.63 -44.38 28.49
C GLU A 86 8.09 -44.22 28.06
N GLU A 87 8.77 -45.34 27.79
CA GLU A 87 10.11 -45.34 27.18
C GLU A 87 10.02 -45.33 25.65
N LEU A 88 10.66 -44.34 25.01
CA LEU A 88 10.63 -44.16 23.54
C LEU A 88 11.83 -44.82 22.88
N ALA A 89 11.58 -45.61 21.82
CA ALA A 89 12.59 -46.19 20.95
C ALA A 89 12.79 -45.40 19.64
N GLY A 90 11.86 -44.51 19.27
CA GLY A 90 12.00 -43.67 18.09
C GLY A 90 10.89 -42.64 17.92
N LEU A 91 11.14 -41.68 17.04
CA LEU A 91 10.20 -40.61 16.65
C LEU A 91 10.14 -40.52 15.13
N SER A 92 8.95 -40.25 14.60
CA SER A 92 8.72 -40.03 13.17
C SER A 92 7.99 -38.72 12.95
N LEU A 93 8.45 -37.93 11.98
CA LEU A 93 7.81 -36.69 11.55
C LEU A 93 7.57 -36.76 10.04
N THR A 94 6.31 -36.64 9.63
CA THR A 94 5.92 -36.52 8.23
C THR A 94 5.65 -35.05 7.92
N VAL A 95 6.41 -34.52 6.97
CA VAL A 95 6.22 -33.16 6.47
C VAL A 95 5.13 -33.12 5.39
N PRO A 96 4.45 -31.98 5.19
CA PRO A 96 3.38 -31.87 4.19
C PRO A 96 3.85 -32.01 2.75
N GLU A 97 2.92 -32.37 1.86
CA GLU A 97 3.19 -32.70 0.46
C GLU A 97 3.93 -31.57 -0.29
N GLY A 98 5.01 -31.94 -0.98
CA GLY A 98 5.82 -30.99 -1.76
C GLY A 98 6.83 -30.20 -0.93
N THR A 99 7.06 -30.58 0.33
CA THR A 99 8.12 -30.04 1.20
C THR A 99 9.40 -30.84 1.01
N SER A 100 10.53 -30.17 0.76
CA SER A 100 11.86 -30.81 0.77
C SER A 100 12.62 -30.48 2.06
N PHE A 101 13.47 -31.37 2.55
CA PHE A 101 14.29 -31.15 3.75
C PHE A 101 15.66 -31.85 3.65
N THR A 102 16.61 -31.42 4.51
CA THR A 102 17.97 -31.97 4.57
C THR A 102 18.23 -32.60 5.94
N THR A 103 18.87 -33.78 5.97
CA THR A 103 19.17 -34.49 7.23
C THR A 103 20.61 -34.31 7.73
N GLU A 104 21.46 -33.59 7.00
CA GLU A 104 22.89 -33.44 7.31
C GLU A 104 23.14 -32.75 8.65
N ASP A 105 22.34 -31.73 9.00
CA ASP A 105 22.46 -30.95 10.24
C ASP A 105 21.35 -31.26 11.25
N LEU A 106 20.67 -32.40 11.13
CA LEU A 106 19.59 -32.77 12.04
C LEU A 106 20.09 -32.90 13.48
N ARG A 107 19.36 -32.31 14.43
CA ARG A 107 19.67 -32.43 15.86
C ARG A 107 18.50 -33.00 16.63
N LEU A 108 18.77 -34.07 17.37
CA LEU A 108 17.87 -34.64 18.36
C LEU A 108 18.46 -34.43 19.75
N THR A 109 17.78 -33.63 20.57
CA THR A 109 18.20 -33.35 21.94
C THR A 109 17.17 -33.86 22.91
N MET A 110 17.58 -34.70 23.85
CA MET A 110 16.80 -35.05 25.02
C MET A 110 17.11 -34.04 26.13
N LEU A 111 16.06 -33.43 26.69
CA LEU A 111 16.14 -32.48 27.78
C LEU A 111 15.70 -33.15 29.10
N SER A 112 16.41 -32.86 30.20
CA SER A 112 16.11 -33.38 31.53
C SER A 112 16.37 -32.39 32.66
N GLY A 113 15.95 -32.78 33.87
CA GLY A 113 15.94 -31.94 35.07
C GLY A 113 14.61 -31.17 35.21
N GLU A 114 14.26 -30.76 36.44
CA GLU A 114 13.03 -30.00 36.72
C GLU A 114 12.95 -28.68 35.91
N ASP A 115 14.11 -28.11 35.54
CA ASP A 115 14.22 -26.88 34.74
C ASP A 115 14.46 -27.12 33.23
N LEU A 116 14.48 -28.37 32.74
CA LEU A 116 14.79 -28.74 31.34
C LEU A 116 16.14 -28.24 30.79
N MET A 117 17.12 -27.99 31.67
CA MET A 117 18.41 -27.40 31.30
C MET A 117 19.51 -28.43 31.02
N GLU A 118 19.34 -29.68 31.42
CA GLU A 118 20.29 -30.75 31.11
C GLU A 118 20.02 -31.28 29.70
N ARG A 119 21.04 -31.27 28.84
CA ARG A 119 20.90 -31.63 27.42
C ARG A 119 21.75 -32.86 27.11
N ALA A 120 21.11 -33.92 26.65
CA ALA A 120 21.77 -35.09 26.08
C ALA A 120 21.50 -35.13 24.57
N PHE A 121 22.56 -35.12 23.77
CA PHE A 121 22.45 -35.28 22.32
C PHE A 121 22.33 -36.77 22.00
N ILE A 122 21.29 -37.12 21.26
CA ILE A 122 21.08 -38.48 20.76
C ILE A 122 21.46 -38.46 19.28
N GLU A 123 22.27 -39.43 18.84
CA GLU A 123 22.55 -39.66 17.42
C GLU A 123 21.61 -40.77 16.91
N PRO A 124 20.41 -40.43 16.38
CA PRO A 124 19.48 -41.44 15.90
C PRO A 124 19.97 -42.04 14.58
N LYS A 125 19.57 -43.28 14.32
CA LYS A 125 19.63 -43.83 12.97
C LYS A 125 18.48 -43.24 12.16
N ILE A 126 18.84 -42.40 11.19
CA ILE A 126 17.89 -41.68 10.34
C ILE A 126 17.47 -42.58 9.17
N LYS A 127 16.16 -42.75 8.96
CA LYS A 127 15.60 -43.26 7.70
C LYS A 127 14.65 -42.23 7.11
N VAL A 128 14.66 -42.11 5.79
CA VAL A 128 13.79 -41.19 5.06
C VAL A 128 12.96 -42.00 4.08
N GLU A 129 11.64 -41.97 4.24
CA GLU A 129 10.67 -42.61 3.36
C GLU A 129 9.76 -41.55 2.74
N GLY A 130 10.16 -41.01 1.60
CA GLY A 130 9.43 -39.92 0.94
C GLY A 130 9.46 -38.64 1.77
N GLU A 131 8.31 -38.29 2.34
CA GLU A 131 8.11 -37.08 3.17
C GLU A 131 8.16 -37.38 4.67
N THR A 132 8.39 -38.64 5.04
CA THR A 132 8.48 -39.11 6.42
C THR A 132 9.94 -39.27 6.84
N LEU A 133 10.28 -38.62 7.95
CA LEU A 133 11.57 -38.69 8.62
C LEU A 133 11.44 -39.57 9.87
N GLU A 134 12.05 -40.75 9.84
CA GLU A 134 12.06 -41.70 10.96
C GLU A 134 13.40 -41.63 11.69
N LEU A 135 13.35 -41.38 13.00
CA LEU A 135 14.49 -41.28 13.91
C LEU A 135 14.46 -42.45 14.90
N VAL A 136 15.29 -43.47 14.65
CA VAL A 136 15.39 -44.63 15.54
C VAL A 136 16.50 -44.40 16.57
N PHE A 137 16.18 -44.49 17.86
CA PHE A 137 17.13 -44.23 18.93
C PHE A 137 18.07 -45.44 19.11
N PRO A 138 19.36 -45.22 19.44
CA PRO A 138 20.30 -46.32 19.65
C PRO A 138 19.99 -47.14 20.90
N GLU A 139 19.42 -46.50 21.93
CA GLU A 139 18.89 -47.11 23.15
C GLU A 139 17.54 -46.46 23.47
N ALA A 140 16.62 -47.22 24.09
CA ALA A 140 15.33 -46.67 24.50
C ALA A 140 15.53 -45.53 25.51
N ALA A 141 14.94 -44.38 25.22
CA ALA A 141 15.04 -43.22 26.06
C ALA A 141 14.16 -43.41 27.31
N PRO A 142 14.62 -42.99 28.51
CA PRO A 142 13.86 -43.14 29.74
C PRO A 142 12.50 -42.46 29.69
N ALA A 143 11.55 -42.94 30.50
CA ALA A 143 10.22 -42.39 30.58
C ALA A 143 10.15 -40.93 31.07
N GLY A 144 9.12 -40.20 30.64
CA GLY A 144 8.84 -38.82 31.07
C GLY A 144 9.80 -37.76 30.52
N ARG A 145 10.55 -38.05 29.45
CA ARG A 145 11.57 -37.14 28.91
C ARG A 145 11.04 -36.21 27.82
N PHE A 146 11.68 -35.06 27.71
CA PHE A 146 11.38 -34.06 26.70
C PHE A 146 12.36 -34.19 25.53
N PHE A 147 11.87 -34.16 24.30
CA PHE A 147 12.66 -34.28 23.09
C PHE A 147 12.48 -33.04 22.22
N ARG A 148 13.60 -32.51 21.72
CA ARG A 148 13.63 -31.44 20.72
C ARG A 148 14.29 -31.96 19.45
N VAL A 149 13.54 -31.96 18.36
CA VAL A 149 13.99 -32.26 17.01
C VAL A 149 14.14 -30.95 16.24
N GLU A 150 15.35 -30.67 15.76
CA GLU A 150 15.63 -29.54 14.87
C GLU A 150 15.98 -30.09 13.48
N LEU A 151 15.12 -29.81 12.50
CA LEU A 151 15.29 -30.20 11.10
C LEU A 151 15.61 -28.94 10.27
N TYR A 152 16.76 -28.95 9.61
CA TYR A 152 17.30 -27.85 8.80
C TYR A 152 17.05 -28.11 7.30
N GLY A 153 17.24 -27.10 6.44
CA GLY A 153 17.07 -27.28 5.00
C GLY A 153 15.62 -27.44 4.54
N VAL A 154 14.64 -27.08 5.38
CA VAL A 154 13.22 -27.30 5.05
C VAL A 154 12.75 -26.23 4.08
N VAL A 155 12.19 -26.61 2.94
CA VAL A 155 11.60 -25.70 1.95
C VAL A 155 10.17 -26.12 1.70
N PHE A 156 9.22 -25.28 2.14
CA PHE A 156 7.79 -25.48 1.92
C PHE A 156 7.37 -25.09 0.50
N PRO A 157 6.22 -25.58 0.00
CA PRO A 157 5.65 -25.14 -1.28
C PRO A 157 5.46 -23.62 -1.37
N ALA A 158 5.85 -23.02 -2.50
CA ALA A 158 5.76 -21.57 -2.72
C ALA A 158 4.33 -21.02 -2.75
N THR A 159 3.32 -21.87 -2.95
CA THR A 159 1.90 -21.47 -2.89
C THR A 159 1.46 -21.07 -1.48
N GLY A 160 2.19 -21.51 -0.44
CA GLY A 160 1.81 -21.30 0.95
C GLY A 160 0.54 -22.04 1.35
N GLY A 161 0.04 -21.74 2.55
CA GLY A 161 -1.15 -22.35 3.16
C GLY A 161 -0.88 -22.90 4.56
N ALA A 162 -1.95 -23.39 5.20
CA ALA A 162 -1.85 -24.11 6.47
C ALA A 162 -1.26 -25.51 6.21
N MET A 163 0.01 -25.67 6.56
CA MET A 163 0.79 -26.88 6.37
C MET A 163 0.69 -27.75 7.63
N GLN A 164 -0.02 -28.87 7.52
CA GLN A 164 -0.19 -29.81 8.61
C GLN A 164 0.94 -30.85 8.59
N CYS A 165 1.74 -30.89 9.65
CA CYS A 165 2.66 -32.01 9.88
C CYS A 165 1.93 -33.12 10.65
N THR A 166 2.31 -34.38 10.41
CA THR A 166 1.88 -35.53 11.21
C THR A 166 3.10 -36.21 11.81
N GLY A 167 2.92 -36.94 12.90
CA GLY A 167 4.02 -37.64 13.55
C GLY A 167 3.56 -38.96 14.16
N SER A 168 4.49 -39.88 14.32
CA SER A 168 4.29 -41.12 15.07
C SER A 168 5.49 -41.35 16.00
N TYR A 169 5.31 -42.18 17.02
CA TYR A 169 6.38 -42.58 17.94
C TYR A 169 6.36 -44.08 18.15
N THR A 170 7.53 -44.64 18.43
CA THR A 170 7.69 -46.07 18.70
C THR A 170 8.14 -46.25 20.14
N LEU A 171 7.44 -47.11 20.89
CA LEU A 171 7.77 -47.45 22.27
C LEU A 171 8.85 -48.54 22.34
N ALA A 172 9.45 -48.71 23.52
CA ALA A 172 10.46 -49.74 23.78
C ALA A 172 9.96 -51.19 23.54
N ASP A 173 8.64 -51.42 23.57
CA ASP A 173 7.99 -52.69 23.28
C ASP A 173 7.77 -52.95 21.77
N GLY A 174 8.09 -51.97 20.92
CA GLY A 174 7.97 -52.04 19.48
C GLY A 174 6.60 -51.67 18.92
N HIS A 175 5.66 -51.21 19.75
CA HIS A 175 4.38 -50.67 19.29
C HIS A 175 4.55 -49.23 18.76
N GLU A 176 3.89 -48.93 17.63
CA GLU A 176 3.87 -47.62 17.00
C GLU A 176 2.54 -46.92 17.25
N HIS A 177 2.60 -45.64 17.61
CA HIS A 177 1.46 -44.81 17.95
C HIS A 177 1.52 -43.47 17.22
N ASP A 178 0.37 -42.96 16.79
CA ASP A 178 0.26 -41.65 16.16
C ASP A 178 0.32 -40.54 17.22
N VAL A 179 0.94 -39.42 16.85
CA VAL A 179 1.00 -38.20 17.68
C VAL A 179 -0.15 -37.29 17.31
N ASP A 180 -1.08 -37.11 18.24
CA ASP A 180 -2.18 -36.17 18.10
C ASP A 180 -1.76 -34.73 18.49
N GLY A 181 -2.45 -33.73 17.94
CA GLY A 181 -2.32 -32.34 18.40
C GLY A 181 -1.15 -31.53 17.82
N ILE A 182 -0.49 -32.01 16.77
CA ILE A 182 0.52 -31.20 16.05
C ILE A 182 -0.15 -29.97 15.41
N PRO A 183 0.27 -28.73 15.73
CA PRO A 183 -0.34 -27.53 15.15
C PRO A 183 0.06 -27.35 13.68
N ALA A 184 -0.87 -26.84 12.87
CA ALA A 184 -0.57 -26.44 11.50
C ALA A 184 0.38 -25.23 11.47
N VAL A 185 1.35 -25.26 10.56
CA VAL A 185 2.24 -24.13 10.31
C VAL A 185 1.64 -23.29 9.18
N GLU A 186 1.35 -22.02 9.48
CA GLU A 186 0.92 -21.07 8.46
C GLU A 186 2.12 -20.63 7.62
N ILE A 187 2.14 -21.01 6.34
CA ILE A 187 3.17 -20.61 5.39
C ILE A 187 2.61 -19.54 4.47
N GLU A 188 3.31 -18.41 4.38
CA GLU A 188 2.95 -17.34 3.46
C GLU A 188 3.37 -17.71 2.03
N GLY A 189 2.41 -17.66 1.11
CA GLY A 189 2.65 -17.91 -0.30
C GLY A 189 3.44 -16.77 -0.94
N VAL A 190 4.46 -17.12 -1.70
CA VAL A 190 5.35 -16.16 -2.38
C VAL A 190 4.86 -15.96 -3.80
N THR A 191 4.62 -14.72 -4.21
CA THR A 191 4.14 -14.45 -5.57
C THR A 191 5.26 -14.71 -6.60
N PRO A 192 4.94 -15.00 -7.88
CA PRO A 192 5.97 -15.12 -8.92
C PRO A 192 6.86 -13.88 -9.05
N PHE A 193 6.31 -12.70 -8.71
CA PHE A 193 7.06 -11.45 -8.68
C PHE A 193 8.04 -11.39 -7.51
N ASP A 194 7.69 -11.95 -6.36
CA ASP A 194 8.57 -12.06 -5.21
C ASP A 194 9.72 -13.03 -5.46
N GLN A 195 9.44 -14.17 -6.09
CA GLN A 195 10.49 -15.09 -6.56
C GLN A 195 11.44 -14.42 -7.55
N PHE A 196 10.92 -13.60 -8.47
CA PHE A 196 11.76 -12.85 -9.41
C PHE A 196 12.66 -11.82 -8.70
N LYS A 197 12.17 -11.17 -7.63
CA LYS A 197 12.99 -10.25 -6.82
C LYS A 197 14.14 -11.00 -6.13
N ALA A 198 13.85 -12.13 -5.50
CA ALA A 198 14.86 -12.97 -4.85
C ALA A 198 15.91 -13.45 -5.86
N PHE A 199 15.46 -13.98 -7.01
CA PHE A 199 16.34 -14.37 -8.12
C PHE A 199 17.24 -13.22 -8.57
N LEU A 200 16.70 -12.00 -8.69
CA LEU A 200 17.45 -10.82 -9.11
C LEU A 200 18.50 -10.42 -8.08
N GLU A 201 18.17 -10.52 -6.79
CA GLU A 201 19.06 -10.20 -5.68
C GLU A 201 20.28 -11.13 -5.61
N GLU A 202 20.08 -12.42 -5.88
CA GLU A 202 21.14 -13.45 -5.90
C GLU A 202 22.12 -13.32 -7.09
N GLN A 203 21.84 -12.45 -8.06
CA GLN A 203 22.70 -12.35 -9.24
C GLN A 203 24.07 -11.72 -8.89
N PRO A 204 25.20 -12.31 -9.32
CA PRO A 204 26.54 -11.79 -8.99
C PRO A 204 26.78 -10.34 -9.43
N TRP A 205 26.16 -9.93 -10.54
CA TRP A 205 26.28 -8.56 -11.03
C TRP A 205 25.51 -7.56 -10.16
N VAL A 206 24.42 -7.98 -9.51
CA VAL A 206 23.63 -7.13 -8.58
C VAL A 206 24.40 -6.90 -7.30
N GLU A 207 25.08 -7.92 -6.78
CA GLU A 207 25.98 -7.76 -5.62
C GLU A 207 27.11 -6.77 -5.93
N VAL A 208 27.78 -6.93 -7.08
CA VAL A 208 28.85 -6.02 -7.52
C VAL A 208 28.30 -4.60 -7.74
N TRP A 209 27.11 -4.47 -8.32
CA TRP A 209 26.43 -3.19 -8.50
C TRP A 209 26.13 -2.50 -7.17
N ASN A 210 25.55 -3.24 -6.22
CA ASN A 210 25.15 -2.75 -4.90
C ASN A 210 26.33 -2.56 -3.94
N SER A 211 27.52 -3.08 -4.27
CA SER A 211 28.75 -2.78 -3.52
C SER A 211 29.08 -1.28 -3.52
N ASN A 212 28.68 -0.56 -4.58
CA ASN A 212 28.81 0.88 -4.65
C ASN A 212 27.65 1.56 -3.91
N THR A 213 27.95 2.33 -2.86
CA THR A 213 26.95 3.01 -2.03
C THR A 213 26.01 3.90 -2.85
N PHE A 214 26.52 4.62 -3.86
CA PHE A 214 25.70 5.49 -4.70
C PHE A 214 24.73 4.67 -5.55
N LEU A 215 25.21 3.62 -6.22
CA LEU A 215 24.36 2.75 -7.03
C LEU A 215 23.32 2.01 -6.19
N ARG A 216 23.69 1.55 -4.99
CA ARG A 216 22.74 0.94 -4.05
C ARG A 216 21.66 1.90 -3.54
N LEU A 217 22.01 3.17 -3.33
CA LEU A 217 21.06 4.16 -2.82
C LEU A 217 20.19 4.79 -3.90
N PHE A 218 20.66 4.94 -5.14
CA PHE A 218 19.93 5.63 -6.21
C PHE A 218 19.42 4.70 -7.31
N PHE A 219 20.06 3.55 -7.52
CA PHE A 219 19.81 2.68 -8.67
C PHE A 219 19.82 1.20 -8.27
N ASN A 220 19.27 0.85 -7.11
CA ASN A 220 19.18 -0.56 -6.70
C ASN A 220 18.25 -1.32 -7.68
N PRO A 221 18.73 -2.33 -8.42
CA PRO A 221 17.95 -3.01 -9.44
C PRO A 221 16.68 -3.69 -8.90
N VAL A 222 16.78 -4.32 -7.73
CA VAL A 222 15.66 -5.00 -7.06
C VAL A 222 14.59 -3.98 -6.68
N LEU A 223 14.99 -2.84 -6.12
CA LEU A 223 14.06 -1.76 -5.76
C LEU A 223 13.44 -1.06 -6.97
N ILE A 224 14.15 -0.96 -8.08
CA ILE A 224 13.58 -0.42 -9.33
C ILE A 224 12.41 -1.30 -9.75
N VAL A 225 12.62 -2.61 -9.84
CA VAL A 225 11.59 -3.55 -10.28
C VAL A 225 10.43 -3.57 -9.29
N SER A 226 10.70 -3.70 -8.00
CA SER A 226 9.67 -3.79 -6.96
C SER A 226 8.82 -2.53 -6.81
N SER A 227 9.42 -1.35 -7.02
CA SER A 227 8.72 -0.06 -6.88
C SER A 227 7.82 0.27 -8.07
N LEU A 228 8.09 -0.25 -9.27
CA LEU A 228 7.32 0.05 -10.49
C LEU A 228 5.81 -0.20 -10.35
N PRO A 229 5.32 -1.40 -9.97
CA PRO A 229 3.89 -1.66 -9.87
C PRO A 229 3.22 -0.84 -8.74
N ILE A 230 3.95 -0.56 -7.66
CA ILE A 230 3.43 0.20 -6.52
C ILE A 230 3.26 1.68 -6.91
N ILE A 231 4.30 2.29 -7.49
CA ILE A 231 4.27 3.70 -7.92
C ILE A 231 3.30 3.91 -9.08
N PHE A 232 3.03 2.89 -9.90
CA PHE A 232 2.00 2.94 -10.94
C PHE A 232 0.62 3.31 -10.39
N GLY A 233 0.26 2.88 -9.17
CA GLY A 233 -0.97 3.33 -8.51
C GLY A 233 -0.99 4.85 -8.27
N GLY A 234 0.14 5.41 -7.81
CA GLY A 234 0.33 6.85 -7.66
C GLY A 234 0.28 7.60 -8.98
N PHE A 235 0.83 7.02 -10.04
CA PHE A 235 0.75 7.54 -11.40
C PHE A 235 -0.69 7.70 -11.88
N LEU A 236 -1.52 6.67 -11.69
CA LEU A 236 -2.95 6.74 -12.03
C LEU A 236 -3.66 7.84 -11.23
N MET A 237 -3.32 8.01 -9.94
CA MET A 237 -3.87 9.09 -9.12
C MET A 237 -3.50 10.48 -9.65
N SER A 238 -2.21 10.73 -9.94
CA SER A 238 -1.75 12.01 -10.53
C SER A 238 -2.47 12.32 -11.84
N VAL A 239 -2.58 11.32 -12.73
CA VAL A 239 -3.30 11.46 -14.00
C VAL A 239 -4.78 11.75 -13.77
N ALA A 240 -5.44 11.01 -12.86
CA ALA A 240 -6.85 11.22 -12.55
C ALA A 240 -7.14 12.61 -11.98
N ILE A 241 -6.25 13.17 -11.15
CA ILE A 241 -6.39 14.52 -10.62
C ILE A 241 -6.31 15.54 -11.75
N VAL A 242 -5.30 15.43 -12.61
CA VAL A 242 -5.05 16.42 -13.68
C VAL A 242 -6.12 16.35 -14.77
N LEU A 243 -6.56 15.16 -15.14
CA LEU A 243 -7.61 14.95 -16.14
C LEU A 243 -8.97 15.51 -15.70
N VAL A 244 -9.20 15.73 -14.41
CA VAL A 244 -10.42 16.38 -13.91
C VAL A 244 -10.16 17.86 -13.62
N ALA A 245 -9.06 18.20 -12.94
CA ALA A 245 -8.75 19.56 -12.55
C ALA A 245 -8.53 20.49 -13.76
N PHE A 246 -7.80 20.04 -14.78
CA PHE A 246 -7.47 20.88 -15.92
C PHE A 246 -8.70 21.21 -16.79
N PRO A 247 -9.55 20.25 -17.19
CA PRO A 247 -10.78 20.56 -17.91
C PRO A 247 -11.76 21.42 -17.12
N LEU A 248 -11.83 21.29 -15.79
CA LEU A 248 -12.60 22.19 -14.94
C LEU A 248 -12.02 23.60 -14.95
N ALA A 249 -10.70 23.74 -14.95
CA ALA A 249 -10.03 25.04 -14.92
C ALA A 249 -10.18 25.84 -16.24
N ILE A 250 -10.33 25.17 -17.40
CA ILE A 250 -10.51 25.83 -18.71
C ILE A 250 -11.70 26.81 -18.76
N PRO A 251 -12.96 26.41 -18.46
CA PRO A 251 -14.09 27.33 -18.53
C PRO A 251 -13.97 28.46 -17.50
N PHE A 252 -13.49 28.19 -16.28
CA PHE A 252 -13.28 29.25 -15.30
C PHE A 252 -12.16 30.20 -15.73
N GLY A 253 -11.04 29.70 -16.21
CA GLY A 253 -9.93 30.51 -16.69
C GLY A 253 -10.36 31.41 -17.84
N PHE A 254 -11.12 30.87 -18.80
CA PHE A 254 -11.69 31.65 -19.89
C PHE A 254 -12.69 32.72 -19.39
N LEU A 255 -13.56 32.38 -18.44
CA LEU A 255 -14.49 33.32 -17.82
C LEU A 255 -13.75 34.47 -17.12
N PHE A 256 -12.72 34.17 -16.31
CA PHE A 256 -11.88 35.17 -15.66
C PHE A 256 -11.13 36.04 -16.68
N ALA A 257 -10.68 35.48 -17.80
CA ALA A 257 -10.05 36.24 -18.87
C ALA A 257 -11.01 37.26 -19.50
N LEU A 258 -12.26 36.86 -19.76
CA LEU A 258 -13.32 37.76 -20.25
C LEU A 258 -13.64 38.86 -19.24
N MET A 259 -13.69 38.54 -17.94
CA MET A 259 -13.86 39.55 -16.88
C MET A 259 -12.69 40.54 -16.83
N ARG A 260 -11.44 40.07 -17.00
CA ARG A 260 -10.22 40.89 -17.07
C ARG A 260 -10.20 41.89 -18.23
N ILE A 261 -10.79 41.56 -19.37
CA ILE A 261 -10.87 42.46 -20.54
C ILE A 261 -12.17 43.27 -20.60
N SER A 262 -13.12 43.00 -19.69
CA SER A 262 -14.41 43.69 -19.65
C SER A 262 -14.27 45.19 -19.42
N LYS A 263 -15.20 45.97 -19.98
CA LYS A 263 -15.32 47.42 -19.73
C LYS A 263 -15.71 47.72 -18.28
N SER A 264 -16.42 46.80 -17.61
CA SER A 264 -16.82 46.96 -16.20
C SER A 264 -15.61 46.94 -15.28
N ARG A 265 -15.46 48.01 -14.47
CA ARG A 265 -14.38 48.12 -13.48
C ARG A 265 -14.50 47.06 -12.39
N ILE A 266 -15.72 46.71 -12.00
CA ILE A 266 -16.00 45.74 -10.92
C ILE A 266 -15.56 44.34 -11.35
N LEU A 267 -16.01 43.87 -12.52
CA LEU A 267 -15.64 42.54 -13.02
C LEU A 267 -14.12 42.42 -13.20
N ARG A 268 -13.50 43.47 -13.73
CA ARG A 268 -12.05 43.54 -13.89
C ARG A 268 -11.32 43.46 -12.56
N ALA A 269 -11.79 44.19 -11.55
CA ALA A 269 -11.21 44.18 -10.21
C ALA A 269 -11.32 42.81 -9.55
N LEU A 270 -12.51 42.17 -9.57
CA LEU A 270 -12.73 40.84 -9.00
C LEU A 270 -11.80 39.79 -9.62
N ALA A 271 -11.75 39.74 -10.96
CA ALA A 271 -10.85 38.84 -11.66
C ALA A 271 -9.37 39.15 -11.39
N ALA A 272 -9.00 40.43 -11.30
CA ALA A 272 -7.64 40.83 -10.99
C ALA A 272 -7.22 40.41 -9.58
N VAL A 273 -8.07 40.60 -8.56
CA VAL A 273 -7.77 40.17 -7.18
C VAL A 273 -7.55 38.67 -7.12
N TYR A 274 -8.48 37.88 -7.65
CA TYR A 274 -8.35 36.42 -7.67
C TYR A 274 -7.07 35.97 -8.37
N VAL A 275 -6.82 36.42 -9.60
CA VAL A 275 -5.66 36.00 -10.39
C VAL A 275 -4.35 36.44 -9.73
N ASN A 276 -4.28 37.67 -9.23
CA ASN A 276 -3.08 38.18 -8.59
C ASN A 276 -2.79 37.47 -7.26
N LEU A 277 -3.82 37.11 -6.49
CA LEU A 277 -3.67 36.37 -5.25
C LEU A 277 -3.15 34.94 -5.51
N ILE A 278 -3.80 34.22 -6.42
CA ILE A 278 -3.45 32.82 -6.72
C ILE A 278 -2.08 32.73 -7.39
N ARG A 279 -1.75 33.60 -8.35
CA ARG A 279 -0.42 33.59 -9.00
C ARG A 279 0.67 34.23 -8.14
N GLY A 280 0.29 35.08 -7.18
CA GLY A 280 1.20 35.73 -6.25
C GLY A 280 1.53 34.90 -5.01
N THR A 281 0.88 33.75 -4.83
CA THR A 281 1.12 32.85 -3.69
C THR A 281 1.61 31.48 -4.16
N PRO A 282 2.53 30.83 -3.42
CA PRO A 282 3.00 29.49 -3.79
C PRO A 282 1.87 28.46 -3.81
N ALA A 283 1.80 27.63 -4.86
CA ALA A 283 0.82 26.55 -4.97
C ALA A 283 0.89 25.58 -3.79
N PHE A 284 2.10 25.29 -3.30
CA PHE A 284 2.32 24.49 -2.09
C PHE A 284 1.56 25.05 -0.88
N LEU A 285 1.59 26.37 -0.66
CA LEU A 285 0.90 27.00 0.46
C LEU A 285 -0.62 26.96 0.27
N GLN A 286 -1.11 27.11 -0.96
CA GLN A 286 -2.55 26.98 -1.26
C GLN A 286 -3.06 25.57 -0.94
N ILE A 287 -2.30 24.55 -1.31
CA ILE A 287 -2.59 23.15 -0.96
C ILE A 287 -2.60 22.98 0.56
N TYR A 288 -1.57 23.46 1.25
CA TYR A 288 -1.47 23.31 2.71
C TYR A 288 -2.64 23.98 3.44
N ILE A 289 -2.98 25.21 3.07
CA ILE A 289 -4.13 25.95 3.65
C ILE A 289 -5.44 25.21 3.35
N ALA A 290 -5.61 24.66 2.16
CA ALA A 290 -6.82 23.93 1.83
C ALA A 290 -6.95 22.64 2.64
N PHE A 291 -5.89 21.81 2.68
CA PHE A 291 -5.93 20.49 3.32
C PHE A 291 -5.96 20.55 4.85
N PHE A 292 -5.36 21.56 5.47
CA PHE A 292 -5.37 21.71 6.93
C PHE A 292 -6.36 22.77 7.43
N GLY A 293 -6.57 23.85 6.67
CA GLY A 293 -7.46 24.94 7.08
C GLY A 293 -8.95 24.65 6.93
N LEU A 294 -9.39 24.00 5.83
CA LEU A 294 -10.81 23.67 5.62
C LEU A 294 -11.35 22.71 6.69
N PRO A 295 -10.66 21.60 7.05
CA PRO A 295 -11.11 20.72 8.12
C PRO A 295 -11.22 21.44 9.46
N LEU A 296 -10.30 22.37 9.78
CA LEU A 296 -10.38 23.20 10.99
C LEU A 296 -11.58 24.15 10.99
N ALA A 297 -12.07 24.53 9.81
CA ALA A 297 -13.30 25.30 9.64
C ALA A 297 -14.58 24.41 9.65
N GLY A 298 -14.45 23.11 9.92
CA GLY A 298 -15.56 22.15 9.97
C GLY A 298 -15.98 21.59 8.61
N VAL A 299 -15.23 21.85 7.54
CA VAL A 299 -15.53 21.38 6.18
C VAL A 299 -14.57 20.25 5.83
N ASN A 300 -15.06 19.01 5.85
CA ASN A 300 -14.28 17.82 5.49
C ASN A 300 -14.62 17.39 4.05
N ILE A 301 -13.64 17.52 3.15
CA ILE A 301 -13.73 17.11 1.75
C ILE A 301 -12.69 16.02 1.54
N GLY A 302 -13.05 14.94 0.84
CA GLY A 302 -12.12 13.85 0.54
C GLY A 302 -10.87 14.34 -0.21
N ASN A 303 -9.72 13.75 0.11
CA ASN A 303 -8.40 14.17 -0.38
C ASN A 303 -8.32 14.28 -1.91
N TYR A 304 -8.91 13.34 -2.65
CA TYR A 304 -8.96 13.39 -4.11
C TYR A 304 -9.71 14.64 -4.60
N THR A 305 -10.94 14.85 -4.12
CA THR A 305 -11.79 15.98 -4.52
C THR A 305 -11.14 17.31 -4.13
N LEU A 306 -10.57 17.40 -2.92
CA LEU A 306 -9.89 18.60 -2.46
C LEU A 306 -8.64 18.89 -3.30
N GLY A 307 -7.86 17.86 -3.63
CA GLY A 307 -6.73 17.95 -4.56
C GLY A 307 -7.17 18.49 -5.92
N VAL A 308 -8.24 17.95 -6.51
CA VAL A 308 -8.81 18.43 -7.77
C VAL A 308 -9.22 19.91 -7.67
N ILE A 309 -9.92 20.31 -6.61
CA ILE A 309 -10.39 21.69 -6.43
C ILE A 309 -9.21 22.66 -6.35
N VAL A 310 -8.20 22.36 -5.53
CA VAL A 310 -7.05 23.26 -5.35
C VAL A 310 -6.22 23.35 -6.63
N MET A 311 -5.98 22.22 -7.30
CA MET A 311 -5.24 22.19 -8.57
C MET A 311 -6.01 22.93 -9.68
N ALA A 312 -7.33 22.78 -9.74
CA ALA A 312 -8.17 23.50 -10.68
C ALA A 312 -8.18 25.01 -10.39
N MET A 313 -8.27 25.40 -9.11
CA MET A 313 -8.21 26.79 -8.68
C MET A 313 -6.87 27.43 -9.05
N ASN A 314 -5.76 26.73 -8.81
CA ASN A 314 -4.45 27.22 -9.19
C ASN A 314 -4.36 27.41 -10.72
N SER A 315 -4.65 26.35 -11.48
CA SER A 315 -4.57 26.36 -12.95
C SER A 315 -5.51 27.40 -13.58
N THR A 316 -6.69 27.65 -13.00
CA THR A 316 -7.66 28.66 -13.47
C THR A 316 -7.03 30.05 -13.57
N ALA A 317 -6.19 30.42 -12.60
CA ALA A 317 -5.54 31.74 -12.60
C ALA A 317 -4.48 31.87 -13.70
N TYR A 318 -3.71 30.80 -13.97
CA TYR A 318 -2.75 30.77 -15.09
C TYR A 318 -3.47 30.75 -16.44
N LEU A 319 -4.50 29.92 -16.58
CA LEU A 319 -5.35 29.85 -17.77
C LEU A 319 -6.02 31.18 -18.09
N CYS A 320 -6.47 31.93 -17.08
CA CYS A 320 -6.98 33.29 -17.28
C CYS A 320 -5.98 34.19 -18.01
N GLU A 321 -4.71 34.15 -17.64
CA GLU A 321 -3.69 35.00 -18.24
C GLU A 321 -3.26 34.50 -19.62
N ILE A 322 -3.25 33.17 -19.83
CA ILE A 322 -3.06 32.56 -21.15
C ILE A 322 -4.17 32.99 -22.12
N PHE A 323 -5.44 32.85 -21.73
CA PHE A 323 -6.57 33.27 -22.55
C PHE A 323 -6.57 34.79 -22.78
N ARG A 324 -6.30 35.59 -21.74
CA ARG A 324 -6.21 37.06 -21.86
C ARG A 324 -5.12 37.47 -22.86
N ALA A 325 -3.93 36.88 -22.75
CA ALA A 325 -2.83 37.13 -23.68
C ALA A 325 -3.18 36.67 -25.10
N GLY A 326 -3.82 35.50 -25.23
CA GLY A 326 -4.31 34.99 -26.51
C GLY A 326 -5.32 35.92 -27.19
N ILE A 327 -6.27 36.49 -26.43
CA ILE A 327 -7.22 37.49 -26.95
C ILE A 327 -6.49 38.75 -27.40
N GLN A 328 -5.54 39.23 -26.61
CA GLN A 328 -4.78 40.46 -26.91
C GLN A 328 -3.77 40.29 -28.05
N SER A 329 -3.37 39.04 -28.37
CA SER A 329 -2.47 38.75 -29.49
C SER A 329 -3.13 38.93 -30.87
N ILE A 330 -4.47 38.97 -30.93
CA ILE A 330 -5.19 39.11 -32.20
C ILE A 330 -5.03 40.54 -32.75
N PRO A 331 -4.63 40.72 -34.03
CA PRO A 331 -4.44 42.03 -34.63
C PRO A 331 -5.70 42.90 -34.55
N LYS A 332 -5.54 44.17 -34.13
CA LYS A 332 -6.66 45.13 -33.99
C LYS A 332 -7.46 45.30 -35.29
N GLY A 333 -6.82 45.14 -36.45
CA GLY A 333 -7.46 45.19 -37.76
C GLY A 333 -8.61 44.20 -37.95
N GLN A 334 -8.57 43.01 -37.32
CA GLN A 334 -9.69 42.07 -37.32
C GLN A 334 -10.93 42.66 -36.64
N SER A 335 -10.73 43.35 -35.51
CA SER A 335 -11.81 44.01 -34.80
C SER A 335 -12.34 45.24 -35.54
N GLU A 336 -11.48 45.96 -36.27
CA GLU A 336 -11.84 47.12 -37.08
C GLU A 336 -12.63 46.70 -38.33
N ALA A 337 -12.18 45.67 -39.04
CA ALA A 337 -12.89 45.11 -40.19
C ALA A 337 -14.28 44.58 -39.82
N ALA A 338 -14.39 43.84 -38.71
CA ALA A 338 -15.68 43.35 -38.21
C ALA A 338 -16.65 44.49 -37.88
N ARG A 339 -16.15 45.58 -37.26
CA ARG A 339 -16.96 46.78 -36.99
C ARG A 339 -17.39 47.48 -38.28
N SER A 340 -16.53 47.54 -39.31
CA SER A 340 -16.89 48.09 -40.62
C SER A 340 -17.98 47.27 -41.34
N LEU A 341 -18.09 45.97 -41.03
CA LEU A 341 -19.16 45.09 -41.50
C LEU A 341 -20.43 45.15 -40.63
N GLY A 342 -20.51 46.08 -39.67
CA GLY A 342 -21.69 46.29 -38.82
C GLY A 342 -21.80 45.31 -37.64
N MET A 343 -20.77 44.50 -37.35
CA MET A 343 -20.81 43.57 -36.23
C MET A 343 -20.71 44.29 -34.88
N SER A 344 -21.54 43.88 -33.91
CA SER A 344 -21.42 44.34 -32.53
C SER A 344 -20.17 43.77 -31.85
N ALA A 345 -19.69 44.42 -30.78
CA ALA A 345 -18.50 43.95 -30.04
C ALA A 345 -18.65 42.49 -29.53
N ALA A 346 -19.87 42.07 -29.15
CA ALA A 346 -20.15 40.71 -28.73
C ALA A 346 -20.09 39.73 -29.92
N GLN A 347 -20.67 40.11 -31.07
CA GLN A 347 -20.60 39.30 -32.30
C GLN A 347 -19.16 39.14 -32.77
N THR A 348 -18.38 40.22 -32.78
CA THR A 348 -16.95 40.18 -33.11
C THR A 348 -16.15 39.30 -32.15
N MET A 349 -16.43 39.39 -30.84
CA MET A 349 -15.76 38.57 -29.84
C MET A 349 -16.05 37.08 -30.06
N VAL A 350 -17.32 36.69 -30.10
CA VAL A 350 -17.73 35.27 -30.16
C VAL A 350 -17.41 34.64 -31.51
N SER A 351 -17.62 35.36 -32.62
CA SER A 351 -17.56 34.76 -33.96
C SER A 351 -16.18 34.83 -34.60
N ILE A 352 -15.34 35.79 -34.19
CA ILE A 352 -14.04 36.06 -34.85
C ILE A 352 -12.89 35.87 -33.87
N ILE A 353 -12.90 36.59 -32.75
CA ILE A 353 -11.76 36.66 -31.83
C ILE A 353 -11.59 35.34 -31.07
N VAL A 354 -12.65 34.86 -30.42
CA VAL A 354 -12.61 33.67 -29.55
C VAL A 354 -12.12 32.41 -30.29
N PRO A 355 -12.65 32.05 -31.48
CA PRO A 355 -12.17 30.88 -32.22
C PRO A 355 -10.67 30.97 -32.58
N GLN A 356 -10.18 32.16 -32.94
CA GLN A 356 -8.77 32.39 -33.23
C GLN A 356 -7.91 32.30 -31.97
N THR A 357 -8.38 32.89 -30.87
CA THR A 357 -7.71 32.79 -29.57
C THR A 357 -7.52 31.35 -29.16
N PHE A 358 -8.59 30.53 -29.16
CA PHE A 358 -8.49 29.12 -28.77
C PHE A 358 -7.43 28.38 -29.60
N ARG A 359 -7.42 28.59 -30.91
CA ARG A 359 -6.40 28.00 -31.78
C ARG A 359 -4.98 28.43 -31.43
N ASN A 360 -4.78 29.70 -31.08
CA ASN A 360 -3.46 30.27 -30.79
C ASN A 360 -2.93 29.84 -29.41
N VAL A 361 -3.81 29.62 -28.43
CA VAL A 361 -3.39 29.29 -27.06
C VAL A 361 -3.22 27.78 -26.81
N ILE A 362 -3.72 26.90 -27.69
CA ILE A 362 -3.60 25.43 -27.54
C ILE A 362 -2.19 24.94 -27.16
N PRO A 363 -1.08 25.42 -27.78
CA PRO A 363 0.26 25.00 -27.37
C PRO A 363 0.57 25.40 -25.92
N THR A 364 0.24 26.64 -25.55
CA THR A 364 0.44 27.15 -24.19
C THR A 364 -0.43 26.43 -23.16
N LEU A 365 -1.68 26.08 -23.51
CA LEU A 365 -2.55 25.24 -22.68
C LEU A 365 -1.93 23.86 -22.45
N THR A 366 -1.34 23.26 -23.49
CA THR A 366 -0.68 21.95 -23.38
C THR A 366 0.56 22.04 -22.49
N SER A 367 1.34 23.12 -22.57
CA SER A 367 2.45 23.38 -21.65
C SER A 367 1.99 23.54 -20.21
N GLU A 368 0.89 24.25 -19.97
CA GLU A 368 0.29 24.41 -18.64
C GLU A 368 -0.23 23.07 -18.09
N PHE A 369 -0.79 22.20 -18.93
CA PHE A 369 -1.19 20.85 -18.54
C PHE A 369 0.01 20.01 -18.06
N ILE A 370 1.14 20.09 -18.77
CA ILE A 370 2.38 19.40 -18.37
C ILE A 370 2.88 19.91 -17.02
N LEU A 371 2.81 21.22 -16.79
CA LEU A 371 3.18 21.83 -15.51
C LEU A 371 2.26 21.35 -14.39
N LEU A 372 0.93 21.40 -14.60
CA LEU A 372 -0.04 20.93 -13.61
C LEU A 372 0.15 19.46 -13.24
N TYR A 373 0.49 18.61 -14.23
CA TYR A 373 0.82 17.22 -13.99
C TYR A 373 2.06 17.06 -13.09
N LYS A 374 3.11 17.86 -13.29
CA LYS A 374 4.27 17.84 -12.39
C LYS A 374 3.93 18.39 -11.01
N ASP A 375 3.09 19.42 -10.93
CA ASP A 375 2.69 20.06 -9.69
C ASP A 375 1.79 19.17 -8.82
N THR A 376 1.23 18.05 -9.34
CA THR A 376 0.57 17.06 -8.47
C THR A 376 1.51 16.50 -7.40
N SER A 377 2.82 16.49 -7.66
CA SER A 377 3.83 16.10 -6.66
C SER A 377 3.73 16.88 -5.35
N LEU A 378 3.23 18.12 -5.40
CA LEU A 378 3.05 18.94 -4.20
C LEU A 378 1.98 18.38 -3.26
N LEU A 379 1.04 17.58 -3.77
CA LEU A 379 -0.01 16.93 -2.98
C LEU A 379 0.56 15.83 -2.07
N ALA A 380 1.77 15.32 -2.35
CA ALA A 380 2.47 14.38 -1.46
C ALA A 380 2.67 14.95 -0.06
N ALA A 381 2.86 16.27 0.04
CA ALA A 381 3.10 16.94 1.32
C ALA A 381 1.89 16.93 2.25
N VAL A 382 0.70 16.73 1.71
CA VAL A 382 -0.57 16.65 2.45
C VAL A 382 -1.11 15.21 2.49
N GLY A 383 -0.27 14.22 2.16
CA GLY A 383 -0.61 12.80 2.27
C GLY A 383 -1.54 12.26 1.18
N VAL A 384 -1.69 12.97 0.05
CA VAL A 384 -2.34 12.39 -1.13
C VAL A 384 -1.42 11.31 -1.70
N MET A 385 -1.94 10.09 -1.87
CA MET A 385 -1.21 8.95 -2.43
C MET A 385 -1.03 9.09 -3.95
N GLU A 386 -0.20 10.04 -4.37
CA GLU A 386 0.26 10.19 -5.76
C GLU A 386 1.70 9.65 -5.93
N ILE A 387 2.30 9.82 -7.11
CA ILE A 387 3.61 9.27 -7.50
C ILE A 387 4.69 9.48 -6.41
N VAL A 388 4.88 10.72 -5.95
CA VAL A 388 5.93 11.08 -4.98
C VAL A 388 5.62 10.52 -3.60
N MET A 389 4.36 10.50 -3.18
CA MET A 389 3.95 9.93 -1.89
C MET A 389 4.20 8.41 -1.84
N TYR A 390 3.86 7.67 -2.90
CA TYR A 390 4.20 6.24 -2.97
C TYR A 390 5.71 6.01 -2.91
N ALA A 391 6.49 6.77 -3.68
CA ALA A 391 7.95 6.69 -3.62
C ALA A 391 8.48 7.01 -2.22
N LYS A 392 7.96 8.04 -1.56
CA LYS A 392 8.33 8.42 -0.18
C LYS A 392 8.05 7.30 0.81
N THR A 393 6.91 6.62 0.70
CA THR A 393 6.57 5.48 1.56
C THR A 393 7.57 4.34 1.40
N ILE A 394 7.95 4.00 0.16
CA ILE A 394 8.95 2.94 -0.10
C ILE A 394 10.35 3.37 0.39
N VAL A 395 10.72 4.64 0.22
CA VAL A 395 11.99 5.17 0.75
C VAL A 395 12.03 5.09 2.27
N ALA A 396 10.91 5.37 2.94
CA ALA A 396 10.82 5.31 4.39
C ALA A 396 10.98 3.88 4.94
N THR A 397 10.54 2.84 4.20
CA THR A 397 10.71 1.44 4.61
C THR A 397 12.05 0.86 4.21
N THR A 398 12.56 1.21 3.03
CA THR A 398 13.79 0.60 2.46
C THR A 398 15.07 1.37 2.80
N GLY A 399 14.97 2.64 3.19
CA GLY A 399 16.13 3.54 3.38
C GLY A 399 16.87 3.91 2.09
N SER A 400 16.37 3.49 0.91
CA SER A 400 16.97 3.79 -0.40
C SER A 400 16.22 4.90 -1.11
N ILE A 401 16.95 5.77 -1.82
CA ILE A 401 16.40 6.88 -2.62
C ILE A 401 15.90 6.40 -4.00
N THR A 402 16.27 5.18 -4.40
CA THR A 402 15.90 4.54 -5.68
C THR A 402 14.42 4.71 -6.08
N PRO A 403 13.41 4.59 -5.19
CA PRO A 403 12.01 4.79 -5.57
C PRO A 403 11.71 6.19 -6.13
N TYR A 404 12.44 7.24 -5.72
CA TYR A 404 12.29 8.57 -6.31
C TYR A 404 12.82 8.64 -7.75
N VAL A 405 13.83 7.84 -8.10
CA VAL A 405 14.29 7.70 -9.49
C VAL A 405 13.20 7.04 -10.34
N VAL A 406 12.54 6.01 -9.80
CA VAL A 406 11.39 5.38 -10.46
C VAL A 406 10.24 6.37 -10.64
N ALA A 407 9.92 7.17 -9.62
CA ALA A 407 8.96 8.27 -9.73
C ALA A 407 9.32 9.25 -10.85
N ALA A 408 10.60 9.64 -10.97
CA ALA A 408 11.07 10.53 -12.03
C ALA A 408 10.85 9.92 -13.44
N LEU A 409 11.01 8.60 -13.59
CA LEU A 409 10.70 7.91 -14.84
C LEU A 409 9.22 8.03 -15.21
N PHE A 410 8.30 7.87 -14.27
CA PHE A 410 6.86 8.07 -14.52
C PHE A 410 6.52 9.50 -14.95
N TYR A 411 7.18 10.50 -14.36
CA TYR A 411 7.05 11.88 -14.84
C TYR A 411 7.60 12.05 -16.26
N LEU A 412 8.74 11.45 -16.59
CA LEU A 412 9.35 11.52 -17.93
C LEU A 412 8.51 10.83 -19.01
N VAL A 413 7.91 9.68 -18.69
CA VAL A 413 7.04 8.91 -19.61
C VAL A 413 5.88 9.75 -20.14
N VAL A 414 5.32 10.65 -19.33
CA VAL A 414 4.24 11.56 -19.76
C VAL A 414 4.77 12.88 -20.33
N THR A 415 5.77 13.48 -19.69
CA THR A 415 6.25 14.82 -20.06
C THR A 415 6.97 14.82 -21.41
N LEU A 416 7.76 13.80 -21.75
CA LEU A 416 8.51 13.75 -23.02
C LEU A 416 7.61 13.63 -24.26
N PRO A 417 6.60 12.73 -24.31
CA PRO A 417 5.65 12.71 -25.41
C PRO A 417 4.85 14.01 -25.53
N LEU A 418 4.36 14.55 -24.41
CA LEU A 418 3.58 15.79 -24.44
C LEU A 418 4.41 17.00 -24.89
N ALA A 419 5.68 17.08 -24.47
CA ALA A 419 6.60 18.13 -24.94
C ALA A 419 6.81 18.05 -26.47
N ARG A 420 6.87 16.84 -27.04
CA ARG A 420 6.90 16.68 -28.51
C ARG A 420 5.59 17.16 -29.15
N VAL A 421 4.44 16.85 -28.55
CA VAL A 421 3.13 17.33 -29.03
C VAL A 421 3.08 18.86 -29.03
N VAL A 422 3.54 19.51 -27.97
CA VAL A 422 3.67 20.98 -27.89
C VAL A 422 4.50 21.51 -29.06
N SER A 423 5.70 20.96 -29.25
CA SER A 423 6.60 21.40 -30.34
C SER A 423 5.99 21.24 -31.74
N LEU A 424 5.20 20.19 -31.95
CA LEU A 424 4.48 19.95 -33.19
C LEU A 424 3.37 20.99 -33.39
N LEU A 425 2.59 21.28 -32.34
CA LEU A 425 1.53 22.29 -32.37
C LEU A 425 2.09 23.69 -32.67
N GLU A 426 3.19 24.07 -32.04
CA GLU A 426 3.88 25.34 -32.29
C GLU A 426 4.39 25.45 -33.73
N SER A 427 4.99 24.38 -34.26
CA SER A 427 5.49 24.35 -35.64
C SER A 427 4.38 24.50 -36.68
N ARG A 428 3.19 23.92 -36.42
CA ARG A 428 2.02 24.04 -37.30
C ARG A 428 1.41 25.43 -37.27
N LEU A 429 1.36 26.07 -36.10
CA LEU A 429 0.83 27.43 -35.96
C LEU A 429 1.78 28.46 -36.58
N THR A 430 3.09 28.33 -36.36
CA THR A 430 4.09 29.25 -36.93
C THR A 430 4.26 29.04 -38.44
N GLY A 431 4.20 27.79 -38.92
CA GLY A 431 4.25 27.45 -40.34
C GLY A 431 3.04 27.98 -41.12
N ALA A 432 1.87 28.12 -40.48
CA ALA A 432 0.70 28.76 -41.08
C ALA A 432 0.86 30.28 -41.25
N THR A 433 1.63 30.93 -40.37
CA THR A 433 1.88 32.39 -40.43
C THR A 433 3.01 32.75 -41.40
N ALA A 434 3.92 31.82 -41.71
CA ALA A 434 5.01 32.02 -42.67
C ALA A 434 4.57 31.99 -44.15
N GLY A 435 3.30 31.68 -44.43
CA GLY A 435 2.76 31.49 -45.77
C GLY A 435 2.39 32.76 -46.56
N THR A 436 2.65 33.98 -46.07
CA THR A 436 2.23 35.20 -46.80
C THR A 436 3.29 36.27 -47.03
N ASN A 437 4.54 36.15 -46.56
CA ASN A 437 5.58 37.17 -46.83
C ASN A 437 7.02 36.63 -46.77
N ALA A 438 7.35 35.60 -47.56
CA ALA A 438 8.75 35.23 -47.77
C ALA A 438 9.00 34.97 -49.27
N GLY A 439 9.61 35.96 -49.93
CA GLY A 439 10.27 35.76 -51.22
C GLY A 439 11.33 34.65 -51.14
N PRO A 440 11.78 34.13 -52.28
CA PRO A 440 12.60 32.92 -52.32
C PRO A 440 13.97 33.25 -51.72
N LEU A 441 14.22 32.73 -50.51
CA LEU A 441 15.51 32.50 -49.82
C LEU A 441 15.35 32.67 -48.30
N GLY A 442 14.49 31.86 -47.68
CA GLY A 442 14.39 31.77 -46.22
C GLY A 442 15.38 30.74 -45.67
N LYS A 443 16.55 31.18 -45.21
CA LYS A 443 17.45 30.37 -44.38
C LYS A 443 16.70 29.91 -43.13
N LYS A 444 16.75 28.61 -42.83
CA LYS A 444 16.27 28.04 -41.56
C LYS A 444 16.81 28.85 -40.38
N PRO A 445 16.00 29.22 -39.37
CA PRO A 445 16.54 29.86 -38.18
C PRO A 445 17.46 28.86 -37.47
N VAL A 446 18.73 29.24 -37.33
CA VAL A 446 19.69 28.54 -36.49
C VAL A 446 19.15 28.61 -35.07
N LYS A 447 18.96 27.44 -34.43
CA LYS A 447 18.67 27.36 -33.00
C LYS A 447 19.83 28.05 -32.27
N SER A 448 19.59 29.26 -31.77
CA SER A 448 20.55 29.95 -30.90
C SER A 448 20.55 29.23 -29.55
N ALA A 449 21.48 28.28 -29.41
CA ALA A 449 21.94 27.85 -28.12
C ALA A 449 22.64 29.04 -27.45
N GLY A 450 22.33 29.29 -26.18
CA GLY A 450 22.67 30.49 -25.44
C GLY A 450 24.07 31.05 -25.72
N THR A 451 24.13 32.20 -26.38
CA THR A 451 25.20 33.16 -26.19
C THR A 451 24.98 33.84 -24.84
N MET A 452 25.72 33.38 -23.82
CA MET A 452 25.98 34.21 -22.65
C MET A 452 26.72 35.46 -23.13
N VAL A 453 26.10 36.63 -22.97
CA VAL A 453 26.81 37.90 -23.06
C VAL A 453 27.70 37.96 -21.82
N PRO A 454 29.04 37.99 -21.94
CA PRO A 454 29.89 38.18 -20.77
C PRO A 454 29.65 39.60 -20.23
N THR A 455 29.20 39.70 -18.98
CA THR A 455 29.12 40.97 -18.25
C THR A 455 30.55 41.49 -18.03
N PRO A 456 30.88 42.72 -18.45
CA PRO A 456 32.19 43.31 -18.18
C PRO A 456 32.46 43.44 -16.67
N ALA A 457 33.72 43.28 -16.27
CA ALA A 457 34.16 43.19 -14.87
C ALA A 457 34.06 44.49 -14.05
N ASP A 458 33.51 45.58 -14.60
CA ASP A 458 33.52 46.90 -13.97
C ASP A 458 32.31 47.20 -13.07
N HIS A 459 31.48 46.20 -12.75
CA HIS A 459 30.30 46.37 -11.87
C HIS A 459 30.38 45.65 -10.51
N ILE A 460 31.54 45.10 -10.12
CA ILE A 460 31.78 44.52 -8.77
C ILE A 460 32.55 45.51 -7.87
N ALA A 461 32.34 46.81 -8.06
CA ALA A 461 32.94 47.84 -7.20
C ALA A 461 31.92 48.93 -6.82
N SER A 462 30.75 48.53 -6.33
CA SER A 462 29.85 49.42 -5.55
C SER A 462 28.71 48.68 -4.84
N LEU A 463 28.99 47.56 -4.16
CA LEU A 463 28.12 47.02 -3.10
C LEU A 463 28.96 46.54 -1.93
#